data_AF-A0A349SSH1-F1
#
_entry.id   AF-A0A349SSH1-F1
#
_cell.length_a   1.000
_cell.length_b   1.000
_cell.length_c   1.000
_cell.angle_alpha   90.00
_cell.angle_beta   90.00
_cell.angle_gamma   90.00
#
_symmetry.space_group_name_H-M   'P 1'
#
loop_
_entity.id
_entity.type
_entity.pdbx_description
1 polymer ?
#
loop_
_entity_poly.entity_id
_entity_poly.type
_entity_poly.pdbx_seq_one_letter_code
_entity_poly.pdbx_strand_id
1 'polypeptide(L)'
;IVDTATHEIHEMGRFLNLLGSIAAVAPLLGLLGTVIGMIKVFNAIVLEGAGNAAILAGGISEALYTTAAGLVVAIPALFFHRFFSRRIDEIAVLMEQDAVKLVDVIHGDREAETAEGDKK
;
A
#
# COMPACT_ATOMS: atom_id res chain seq x y z
N ILE A 1 25.19 12.00 0.41
CA ILE A 1 24.09 12.40 -0.50
C ILE A 1 23.23 11.18 -0.83
N VAL A 2 23.78 10.12 -1.43
CA VAL A 2 23.02 8.90 -1.76
C VAL A 2 22.40 8.22 -0.53
N ASP A 3 23.17 8.05 0.56
CA ASP A 3 22.65 7.45 1.80
C ASP A 3 21.53 8.29 2.43
N THR A 4 21.66 9.62 2.40
CA THR A 4 20.64 10.56 2.88
C THR A 4 19.37 10.49 2.04
N ALA A 5 19.50 10.49 0.70
CA ALA A 5 18.35 10.36 -0.20
C ALA A 5 17.59 9.05 0.01
N THR A 6 18.32 7.94 0.17
CA THR A 6 17.74 6.63 0.46
C THR A 6 16.98 6.63 1.78
N HIS A 7 17.51 7.30 2.81
CA HIS A 7 16.85 7.41 4.10
C HIS A 7 15.53 8.20 4.01
N GLU A 8 15.53 9.34 3.31
CA GLU A 8 14.33 10.16 3.11
C GLU A 8 13.24 9.40 2.33
N ILE A 9 13.60 8.70 1.25
CA ILE A 9 12.67 7.87 0.47
C ILE A 9 12.06 6.77 1.34
N HIS A 10 12.85 6.17 2.23
CA HIS A 10 12.37 5.15 3.16
C HIS A 10 11.39 5.72 4.19
N GLU A 11 11.68 6.89 4.75
CA GLU A 11 10.78 7.62 5.67
C GLU A 11 9.44 7.96 4.99
N MET A 12 9.46 8.43 3.75
CA MET A 12 8.25 8.70 2.97
C MET A 12 7.40 7.43 2.76
N GLY A 13 8.05 6.27 2.59
CA GLY A 13 7.39 4.97 2.37
C GLY A 13 6.82 4.31 3.63
N ARG A 14 7.13 4.80 4.84
CA ARG A 14 6.84 4.07 6.09
C ARG A 14 5.36 3.71 6.29
N PHE A 15 4.45 4.63 5.95
CA PHE A 15 3.01 4.43 6.10
C PHE A 15 2.38 3.71 4.91
N LEU A 16 3.07 3.66 3.76
CA LEU A 16 2.60 2.90 2.60
C LEU A 16 2.69 1.40 2.82
N ASN A 17 3.76 0.91 3.45
CA ASN A 17 3.85 -0.52 3.79
C ASN A 17 2.68 -0.99 4.66
N LEU A 18 2.25 -0.16 5.62
CA LEU A 18 1.08 -0.43 6.43
C LEU A 18 -0.21 -0.40 5.59
N LEU A 19 -0.37 0.60 4.72
CA LEU A 19 -1.54 0.73 3.84
C LEU A 19 -1.66 -0.47 2.87
N GLY A 20 -0.55 -0.92 2.31
CA GLY A 20 -0.46 -2.12 1.48
C GLY A 20 -0.85 -3.39 2.26
N SER A 21 -0.43 -3.48 3.51
CA SER A 21 -0.80 -4.58 4.40
C SER A 21 -2.30 -4.58 4.73
N ILE A 22 -2.90 -3.41 5.02
CA ILE A 22 -4.35 -3.26 5.25
C ILE A 22 -5.13 -3.68 3.99
N ALA A 23 -4.68 -3.22 2.82
CA ALA A 23 -5.24 -3.60 1.53
C ALA A 23 -5.24 -5.12 1.30
N ALA A 24 -4.19 -5.83 1.73
CA ALA A 24 -4.09 -7.28 1.60
C ALA A 24 -4.90 -8.05 2.64
N VAL A 25 -4.98 -7.54 3.88
CA VAL A 25 -5.63 -8.23 5.01
C VAL A 25 -7.14 -7.98 5.05
N ALA A 26 -7.63 -6.81 4.63
CA ALA A 26 -9.05 -6.46 4.68
C ALA A 26 -9.99 -7.46 3.96
N PRO A 27 -9.68 -7.97 2.75
CA PRO A 27 -10.50 -9.00 2.11
C PRO A 27 -10.50 -10.32 2.89
N LEU A 28 -9.36 -10.70 3.48
CA LEU A 28 -9.23 -11.92 4.28
C LEU A 28 -10.09 -11.83 5.54
N LEU A 29 -10.18 -10.65 6.16
CA LEU A 29 -11.09 -10.40 7.27
C LEU A 29 -12.57 -10.49 6.86
N GLY A 30 -12.93 -9.99 5.67
CA GLY A 30 -14.28 -10.12 5.13
C GLY A 30 -14.68 -11.59 4.88
N LEU A 31 -13.73 -12.38 4.36
CA LEU A 31 -13.87 -13.83 4.19
C LEU A 31 -13.96 -14.55 5.54
N LEU A 32 -13.16 -14.17 6.54
CA LEU A 32 -13.30 -14.71 7.90
C LEU A 32 -14.71 -14.47 8.45
N GLY A 33 -15.27 -13.29 8.20
CA GLY A 33 -16.65 -12.97 8.55
C GLY A 33 -17.68 -13.91 7.93
N THR A 34 -17.46 -14.36 6.68
CA THR A 34 -18.38 -15.31 6.05
C THR A 34 -18.32 -16.68 6.69
N VAL A 35 -17.12 -17.13 7.05
CA VAL A 35 -16.91 -18.40 7.76
C VAL A 35 -17.64 -18.36 9.10
N ILE A 36 -17.49 -17.27 9.86
CA ILE A 36 -18.19 -17.09 11.14
C ILE A 36 -19.70 -17.06 10.95
N GLY A 37 -20.21 -16.33 9.95
CA GLY A 37 -21.63 -16.27 9.62
C GLY A 37 -22.22 -17.64 9.28
N MET A 38 -21.51 -18.43 8.45
CA MET A 38 -21.92 -19.78 8.10
C MET A 38 -21.91 -20.73 9.30
N ILE A 39 -20.95 -20.61 10.22
CA ILE A 39 -20.95 -21.39 11.48
C ILE A 39 -22.20 -21.10 12.30
N LYS A 40 -22.62 -19.82 12.42
CA LYS A 40 -23.87 -19.46 13.10
C LYS A 40 -25.09 -20.09 12.44
N VAL A 41 -25.16 -20.06 11.10
CA VAL A 41 -26.25 -20.68 10.33
C VAL A 41 -26.32 -22.19 10.59
N PHE A 42 -25.19 -22.90 10.52
CA PHE A 42 -25.17 -24.34 10.79
C PHE A 42 -25.59 -24.68 12.22
N ASN A 43 -25.17 -23.90 13.22
CA ASN A 43 -25.62 -24.08 14.60
C ASN A 43 -27.13 -23.87 14.76
N ALA A 44 -27.70 -22.86 14.09
CA ALA A 44 -29.14 -22.62 14.10
C ALA A 44 -29.92 -23.80 13.49
N ILE A 45 -29.42 -24.38 12.39
CA ILE A 45 -30.01 -25.57 11.75
C ILE A 45 -30.03 -26.76 12.72
N VAL A 46 -28.96 -26.97 13.50
CA VAL A 46 -28.88 -28.07 14.46
C VAL A 46 -29.89 -27.90 15.61
N LEU A 47 -30.13 -26.66 16.05
CA LEU A 47 -31.02 -26.36 17.19
C LEU A 47 -32.50 -26.32 16.80
N GLU A 48 -32.84 -25.66 15.69
CA GLU A 48 -34.23 -25.40 15.29
C GLU A 48 -34.72 -26.32 14.16
N GLY A 49 -33.83 -27.12 13.58
CA GLY A 49 -34.11 -27.97 12.43
C GLY A 49 -34.01 -27.20 11.10
N ALA A 50 -33.78 -27.93 10.00
CA ALA A 50 -33.57 -27.37 8.67
C ALA A 50 -34.81 -26.69 8.03
N GLY A 51 -35.94 -26.60 8.75
CA GLY A 51 -37.22 -26.15 8.22
C GLY A 51 -37.37 -24.62 8.08
N ASN A 52 -36.55 -23.83 8.77
CA ASN A 52 -36.68 -22.37 8.75
C ASN A 52 -35.80 -21.71 7.68
N ALA A 53 -36.29 -21.73 6.43
CA ALA A 53 -35.60 -21.16 5.28
C ALA A 53 -35.28 -19.66 5.43
N ALA A 54 -36.08 -18.91 6.21
CA ALA A 54 -35.84 -17.49 6.46
C ALA A 54 -34.56 -17.24 7.28
N ILE A 55 -34.25 -18.10 8.25
CA ILE A 55 -33.03 -17.98 9.07
C ILE A 55 -31.78 -18.29 8.23
N LEU A 56 -31.83 -19.33 7.39
CA LEU A 56 -30.73 -19.62 6.45
C LEU A 56 -30.47 -18.44 5.52
N ALA A 57 -31.53 -17.91 4.89
CA ALA A 57 -31.40 -16.78 3.97
C ALA A 57 -30.82 -15.54 4.67
N GLY A 58 -31.24 -15.27 5.91
CA GLY A 58 -30.70 -14.18 6.72
C GLY A 58 -29.21 -14.32 7.01
N GLY A 59 -28.76 -15.48 7.48
CA GLY A 59 -27.35 -15.68 7.82
C GLY A 59 -26.42 -15.77 6.60
N ILE A 60 -26.89 -16.28 5.47
CA ILE A 60 -26.16 -16.20 4.20
C ILE A 60 -26.02 -14.74 3.74
N SER A 61 -27.10 -13.95 3.87
CA SER A 61 -27.05 -12.52 3.55
C SER A 61 -26.08 -11.76 4.45
N GLU A 62 -26.04 -12.06 5.75
CA GLU A 62 -25.07 -11.48 6.69
C GLU A 62 -23.63 -11.80 6.27
N ALA A 63 -23.35 -13.06 5.92
CA ALA A 63 -22.05 -13.51 5.43
C ALA A 63 -21.62 -12.76 4.14
N LEU A 64 -22.54 -12.52 3.21
CA LEU A 64 -22.23 -11.74 2.01
C LEU A 64 -21.90 -10.27 2.34
N TYR A 65 -22.58 -9.69 3.34
CA TYR A 65 -22.34 -8.32 3.78
C TYR A 65 -20.93 -8.13 4.36
N THR A 66 -20.40 -9.12 5.10
CA THR A 66 -19.04 -9.04 5.64
C THR A 66 -17.98 -9.10 4.55
N THR A 67 -18.21 -9.88 3.49
CA THR A 67 -17.32 -9.89 2.30
C THR A 67 -17.31 -8.54 1.62
N ALA A 68 -18.50 -7.97 1.39
CA ALA A 68 -18.65 -6.66 0.78
C ALA A 68 -17.92 -5.60 1.60
N ALA A 69 -18.06 -5.62 2.93
CA ALA A 69 -17.36 -4.71 3.83
C ALA A 69 -15.82 -4.81 3.71
N GLY A 70 -15.27 -6.03 3.67
CA GLY A 70 -13.83 -6.25 3.47
C GLY A 70 -13.31 -5.68 2.14
N LEU A 71 -14.10 -5.84 1.07
CA LEU A 71 -13.76 -5.30 -0.26
C LEU A 71 -13.87 -3.78 -0.32
N VAL A 72 -14.88 -3.19 0.33
CA VAL A 72 -15.07 -1.73 0.41
C VAL A 72 -13.88 -1.04 1.07
N VAL A 73 -13.22 -1.69 2.02
CA VAL A 73 -11.99 -1.17 2.65
C VAL A 73 -10.75 -1.45 1.79
N ALA A 74 -10.66 -2.66 1.20
CA ALA A 74 -9.48 -3.09 0.45
C ALA A 74 -9.26 -2.31 -0.85
N ILE A 75 -10.33 -2.01 -1.60
CA ILE A 75 -10.23 -1.37 -2.91
C ILE A 75 -9.66 0.05 -2.80
N PRO A 76 -10.19 0.96 -1.93
CA PRO A 76 -9.60 2.28 -1.73
C PRO A 76 -8.17 2.19 -1.18
N ALA A 77 -7.89 1.29 -0.23
CA ALA A 77 -6.55 1.13 0.33
C ALA A 77 -5.53 0.75 -0.76
N LEU A 78 -5.87 -0.18 -1.66
CA LEU A 78 -5.03 -0.54 -2.80
C LEU A 78 -4.82 0.62 -3.77
N PHE A 79 -5.87 1.39 -4.04
CA PHE A 79 -5.79 2.55 -4.92
C PHE A 79 -4.84 3.60 -4.36
N PHE A 80 -5.01 3.98 -3.09
CA PHE A 80 -4.14 4.95 -2.43
C PHE A 80 -2.71 4.45 -2.30
N HIS A 81 -2.51 3.18 -1.94
CA HIS A 81 -1.18 2.58 -1.90
C HIS A 81 -0.45 2.75 -3.24
N ARG A 82 -1.10 2.38 -4.35
CA ARG A 82 -0.50 2.52 -5.69
C ARG A 82 -0.24 3.97 -6.08
N PHE A 83 -1.16 4.88 -5.77
CA PHE A 83 -1.02 6.30 -6.09
C PHE A 83 0.18 6.92 -5.38
N PHE A 84 0.29 6.70 -4.07
CA PHE A 84 1.37 7.26 -3.27
C PHE A 84 2.71 6.56 -3.51
N SER A 85 2.75 5.25 -3.73
CA SER A 85 4.00 4.56 -4.11
C SER A 85 4.59 5.15 -5.38
N ARG A 86 3.76 5.34 -6.42
CA ARG A 86 4.20 5.99 -7.66
C ARG A 86 4.70 7.42 -7.43
N ARG A 87 4.06 8.16 -6.53
CA ARG A 87 4.48 9.53 -6.20
C ARG A 87 5.86 9.56 -5.52
N ILE A 88 6.15 8.60 -4.64
CA ILE A 88 7.46 8.48 -4.01
C ILE A 88 8.52 8.11 -5.04
N ASP A 89 8.22 7.16 -5.93
CA ASP A 89 9.13 6.76 -7.00
C ASP A 89 9.50 7.94 -7.91
N GLU A 90 8.50 8.77 -8.29
CA GLU A 90 8.75 9.99 -9.06
C GLU A 90 9.67 10.97 -8.33
N ILE A 91 9.48 11.14 -7.02
CA ILE A 91 10.33 12.02 -6.20
C ILE A 91 11.75 11.45 -6.07
N ALA A 92 11.89 10.14 -5.90
CA ALA A 92 13.19 9.47 -5.85
C ALA A 92 13.99 9.70 -7.14
N VAL A 93 13.35 9.55 -8.30
CA VAL A 93 13.99 9.79 -9.61
C VAL A 93 14.42 11.26 -9.75
N LEU A 94 13.60 12.21 -9.32
CA LEU A 94 13.96 13.63 -9.35
C LEU A 94 15.16 13.94 -8.43
N MET A 95 15.18 13.36 -7.23
CA MET A 95 16.30 13.51 -6.29
C MET A 95 17.61 12.95 -6.85
N GLU A 96 17.57 11.79 -7.52
CA GLU A 96 18.75 11.22 -8.19
C GLU A 96 19.27 12.15 -9.31
N GLN A 97 18.38 12.67 -10.15
CA GLN A 97 18.76 13.60 -11.22
C GLN A 97 19.39 14.88 -10.69
N ASP A 98 18.82 15.47 -9.63
CA ASP A 98 19.35 16.70 -9.04
C ASP A 98 20.68 16.46 -8.32
N ALA A 99 20.87 15.28 -7.72
CA ALA A 99 22.17 14.89 -7.15
C ALA A 99 23.25 14.78 -8.23
N VAL A 100 22.94 14.20 -9.40
CA VAL A 100 23.87 14.12 -10.54
C VAL A 100 24.25 15.51 -11.03
N LYS A 101 23.27 16.40 -11.27
CA LYS A 101 23.53 17.78 -11.71
C LYS A 101 24.40 18.54 -10.71
N LEU A 102 24.18 18.36 -9.40
CA LEU A 102 24.98 19.00 -8.38
C LEU A 102 26.44 18.52 -8.41
N VAL A 103 26.66 17.22 -8.62
CA VAL A 103 28.00 16.65 -8.78
C VAL A 103 28.69 17.21 -10.02
N ASP A 104 27.98 17.34 -11.13
CA ASP A 104 28.50 17.90 -12.38
C ASP A 104 28.89 19.38 -12.22
N VAL A 105 28.08 20.19 -11.53
CA VAL A 105 28.42 21.60 -11.25
C VAL A 105 29.67 21.70 -10.36
N ILE A 106 29.75 20.88 -9.31
CA ILE A 106 30.91 20.89 -8.38
C ILE A 106 32.20 20.40 -9.07
N HIS A 107 32.12 19.48 -10.04
CA HIS A 107 33.29 19.01 -10.78
C HIS A 107 33.63 19.90 -11.98
N GLY A 108 32.62 20.48 -12.64
CA GLY A 108 32.79 21.40 -13.78
C GLY A 108 33.56 22.67 -13.42
N ASP A 109 33.45 23.14 -12.17
CA ASP A 109 34.25 24.27 -11.68
C ASP A 109 35.76 23.93 -11.53
N ARG A 110 36.14 22.65 -11.37
CA ARG A 110 37.56 22.25 -11.23
C ARG A 110 38.31 22.20 -12.56
N GLU A 111 37.62 21.95 -13.67
CA GLU A 111 38.23 21.96 -15.01
C GLU A 111 38.50 23.38 -15.51
N ALA A 112 37.74 24.37 -15.05
CA ALA A 112 37.97 25.79 -15.38
C ALA A 112 39.22 26.37 -14.70
N GLU A 113 39.50 26.02 -13.44
CA GLU A 113 40.68 26.51 -12.72
C GLU A 113 42.00 25.86 -13.19
N THR A 114 41.97 24.62 -13.69
CA THR A 114 43.20 23.94 -14.18
C THR A 114 43.65 24.44 -15.56
N ALA A 115 42.77 25.03 -16.36
CA ALA A 115 43.10 25.58 -17.68
C ALA A 115 43.74 27.00 -17.63
N GLU A 116 43.56 27.75 -16.55
CA GLU A 116 44.17 29.09 -16.39
C GLU A 116 45.58 29.05 -15.78
N GLY A 117 45.98 27.96 -15.13
CA GLY A 117 47.30 27.79 -14.51
C GLY A 117 48.46 27.54 -15.50
N ASP A 118 48.16 27.14 -16.74
CA ASP A 118 49.17 26.75 -17.75
C ASP A 118 49.56 27.90 -18.70
N LYS A 119 49.01 29.11 -18.48
CA LYS A 119 49.25 30.32 -19.30
C LYS A 119 50.22 31.35 -18.69
N LYS A 120 51.02 30.98 -17.69
CA LYS A 120 52.01 31.89 -17.08
C LYS A 120 53.45 31.45 -17.28
#